data_AF-A0A849RSX9-F1
#
_entry.id   AF-A0A849RSX9-F1
#
_cell.length_a   1.000
_cell.length_b   1.000
_cell.length_c   1.000
_cell.angle_alpha   90.00
_cell.angle_beta   90.00
_cell.angle_gamma   90.00
#
_symmetry.space_group_name_H-M   'P 1'
#
loop_
_entity.id
_entity.type
_entity.pdbx_description
1 polymer ?
#
loop_
_entity_poly.entity_id
_entity_poly.type
_entity_poly.pdbx_seq_one_letter_code
_entity_poly.pdbx_strand_id
1 'polypeptide(L)'
;MKVVVDTNVLVAGLLSPFGPPGEIVRMIASGALQVCFDARILTEYEDVLARPKFQFSREHTRLLLEQIRTEGLSVAGVPLPVRLPDRTDEPFLEAALAGQVFCLITGNIKHFPPARRQGMVVLSPGEFLDSLRKRARPRTRKG
;
A
#
# COMPACT_ATOMS: atom_id res chain seq x y z
N MET A 1 10.53 -4.85 -3.51
CA MET A 1 9.36 -5.77 -3.43
C MET A 1 8.11 -5.01 -3.87
N LYS A 2 7.22 -5.61 -4.67
CA LYS A 2 6.02 -4.92 -5.19
C LYS A 2 4.82 -5.07 -4.25
N VAL A 3 4.16 -3.97 -3.92
CA VAL A 3 2.97 -3.94 -3.03
C VAL A 3 1.98 -2.90 -3.52
N VAL A 4 0.71 -3.03 -3.17
CA VAL A 4 -0.22 -1.89 -3.17
C VAL A 4 -0.33 -1.38 -1.73
N VAL A 5 -0.44 -0.07 -1.57
CA VAL A 5 -0.57 0.58 -0.26
C VAL A 5 -1.87 1.38 -0.29
N ASP A 6 -2.69 1.28 0.75
CA ASP A 6 -3.88 2.10 0.90
C ASP A 6 -3.47 3.51 1.36
N THR A 7 -4.18 4.53 0.93
CA THR A 7 -3.98 5.92 1.32
C THR A 7 -3.97 6.10 2.85
N ASN A 8 -4.78 5.33 3.59
CA ASN A 8 -4.81 5.42 5.05
C ASN A 8 -3.46 5.06 5.71
N VAL A 9 -2.66 4.21 5.08
CA VAL A 9 -1.34 3.80 5.57
C VAL A 9 -0.34 4.94 5.35
N LEU A 10 -0.40 5.62 4.20
CA LEU A 10 0.44 6.78 3.93
C LEU A 10 0.13 7.92 4.93
N VAL A 11 -1.16 8.22 5.13
CA VAL A 11 -1.60 9.23 6.11
C VAL A 11 -1.13 8.86 7.52
N ALA A 12 -1.39 7.63 7.96
CA ALA A 12 -0.98 7.18 9.29
C ALA A 12 0.55 7.17 9.46
N GLY A 13 1.29 6.82 8.42
CA GLY A 13 2.75 6.78 8.44
C GLY A 13 3.40 8.15 8.48
N LEU A 14 2.78 9.14 7.84
CA LEU A 14 3.22 10.54 7.92
C LEU A 14 2.83 11.18 9.26
N LEU A 15 1.70 10.80 9.86
CA LEU A 15 1.30 11.27 11.20
C LEU A 15 2.10 10.61 12.33
N SER A 16 2.41 9.33 12.22
CA SER A 16 3.12 8.53 13.23
C SER A 16 4.28 7.78 12.60
N PRO A 17 5.44 8.45 12.42
CA PRO A 17 6.56 7.89 11.68
C PRO A 17 7.17 6.68 12.39
N PHE A 18 7.11 6.58 13.71
CA PHE A 18 7.76 5.49 14.44
C PHE A 18 6.92 4.20 14.52
N GLY A 19 5.67 4.23 14.05
CA GLY A 19 4.80 3.06 14.02
C GLY A 19 4.93 2.21 12.74
N PRO A 20 4.22 1.06 12.67
CA PRO A 20 4.22 0.20 11.49
C PRO A 20 3.88 0.91 10.16
N PRO A 21 2.89 1.83 10.08
CA PRO A 21 2.65 2.60 8.85
C PRO A 21 3.83 3.50 8.46
N GLY A 22 4.51 4.09 9.45
CA GLY A 22 5.66 4.96 9.20
C GLY A 22 6.89 4.18 8.72
N GLU A 23 7.06 2.93 9.16
CA GLU A 23 8.05 2.02 8.60
C GLU A 23 7.77 1.71 7.12
N ILE A 24 6.51 1.47 6.74
CA ILE A 24 6.14 1.29 5.34
C ILE A 24 6.48 2.53 4.51
N VAL A 25 6.15 3.74 5.00
CA VAL A 25 6.50 4.99 4.29
C VAL A 25 8.01 5.12 4.11
N ARG A 26 8.82 4.80 5.12
CA ARG A 26 10.30 4.78 4.97
C ARG A 26 10.77 3.75 3.95
N MET A 27 10.17 2.56 3.92
CA MET A 27 10.53 1.53 2.95
C MET A 27 10.15 1.92 1.52
N ILE A 28 9.08 2.69 1.32
CA ILE A 28 8.75 3.28 0.02
C ILE A 28 9.78 4.36 -0.34
N ALA A 29 10.06 5.27 0.59
CA ALA A 29 11.02 6.37 0.39
C ALA A 29 12.43 5.86 0.05
N SER A 30 12.84 4.71 0.58
CA SER A 30 14.14 4.09 0.28
C SER A 30 14.15 3.17 -0.94
N GLY A 31 13.00 2.96 -1.60
CA GLY A 31 12.87 2.03 -2.74
C GLY A 31 12.82 0.54 -2.37
N ALA A 32 12.85 0.18 -1.07
CA ALA A 32 12.68 -1.20 -0.63
C ALA A 32 11.28 -1.76 -1.01
N LEU A 33 10.28 -0.88 -1.04
CA LEU A 33 8.94 -1.15 -1.58
C LEU A 33 8.67 -0.33 -2.83
N GLN A 34 8.29 -1.04 -3.89
CA GLN A 34 7.78 -0.46 -5.12
C GLN A 34 6.26 -0.48 -5.07
N VAL A 35 5.64 0.70 -5.02
CA VAL A 35 4.18 0.82 -4.95
C VAL A 35 3.62 0.57 -6.34
N CYS A 36 2.73 -0.41 -6.46
CA CYS A 36 1.92 -0.62 -7.65
C CYS A 36 0.71 0.31 -7.59
N PHE A 37 0.46 1.06 -8.66
CA PHE A 37 -0.60 2.05 -8.69
C PHE A 37 -1.18 2.21 -10.10
N ASP A 38 -2.37 2.79 -10.17
CA ASP A 38 -2.90 3.40 -11.39
C ASP A 38 -3.13 4.91 -11.16
N ALA A 39 -3.69 5.59 -12.17
CA ALA A 39 -3.95 7.01 -12.09
C ALA A 39 -4.96 7.39 -10.98
N ARG A 40 -5.92 6.51 -10.66
CA ARG A 40 -6.95 6.76 -9.63
C ARG A 40 -6.31 6.79 -8.24
N ILE A 41 -5.43 5.82 -7.96
CA ILE A 41 -4.70 5.74 -6.68
C ILE A 41 -3.78 6.95 -6.50
N LEU A 42 -3.02 7.34 -7.53
CA LEU A 42 -2.16 8.52 -7.43
C LEU A 42 -2.94 9.81 -7.17
N THR A 43 -4.08 9.98 -7.87
CA THR A 43 -4.97 11.13 -7.65
C THR A 43 -5.49 11.15 -6.22
N GLU A 44 -5.90 10.00 -5.69
CA GLU A 44 -6.35 9.91 -4.30
C GLU A 44 -5.26 10.28 -3.31
N TYR A 45 -4.02 9.84 -3.53
CA TYR A 45 -2.90 10.23 -2.67
C TYR A 45 -2.68 11.75 -2.70
N GLU A 46 -2.67 12.36 -3.87
CA GLU A 46 -2.49 13.80 -4.03
C GLU A 46 -3.58 14.57 -3.28
N ASP A 47 -4.84 14.20 -3.50
CA ASP A 47 -6.00 14.85 -2.89
C ASP A 47 -6.02 14.68 -1.37
N VAL A 48 -5.69 13.50 -0.86
CA VAL A 48 -5.74 13.20 0.57
C VAL A 48 -4.56 13.82 1.31
N LEU A 49 -3.35 13.71 0.77
CA LEU A 49 -2.14 14.26 1.41
C LEU A 49 -2.11 15.79 1.38
N ALA A 50 -2.82 16.43 0.44
CA ALA A 50 -2.97 17.89 0.39
C ALA A 50 -3.96 18.47 1.41
N ARG A 51 -4.74 17.64 2.13
CA ARG A 51 -5.79 18.12 3.04
C ARG A 51 -5.19 18.93 4.21
N PRO A 52 -5.60 20.20 4.42
CA PRO A 52 -5.00 21.07 5.44
C PRO A 52 -5.05 20.50 6.87
N LYS A 53 -6.07 19.69 7.18
CA LYS A 53 -6.26 19.08 8.51
C LYS A 53 -5.10 18.20 8.97
N PHE A 54 -4.28 17.68 8.04
CA PHE A 54 -3.13 16.85 8.36
C PHE A 54 -1.84 17.64 8.57
N GLN A 55 -1.78 18.89 8.08
CA GLN A 55 -0.63 19.77 8.22
C GLN A 55 0.71 19.14 7.77
N PHE A 56 0.67 18.26 6.77
CA PHE A 56 1.89 17.64 6.23
C PHE A 56 2.78 18.67 5.53
N SER A 57 4.10 18.44 5.58
CA SER A 57 5.05 19.18 4.75
C SER A 57 4.74 18.94 3.27
N ARG A 58 4.46 20.02 2.53
CA ARG A 58 4.25 19.97 1.08
C ARG A 58 5.45 19.43 0.34
N GLU A 59 6.65 19.75 0.82
CA GLU A 59 7.89 19.25 0.22
C GLU A 59 8.03 17.74 0.43
N HIS A 60 7.84 17.24 1.66
CA HIS A 60 7.97 15.81 1.95
C HIS A 60 6.91 14.98 1.23
N THR A 61 5.67 15.45 1.17
CA THR A 61 4.59 14.78 0.44
C THR A 61 4.88 14.75 -1.06
N ARG A 62 5.35 15.87 -1.63
CA ARG A 62 5.78 15.92 -3.05
C ARG A 62 6.91 14.93 -3.33
N LEU A 63 7.96 14.90 -2.51
CA LEU A 63 9.09 13.98 -2.67
C LEU A 63 8.66 12.51 -2.57
N LEU A 64 7.77 12.17 -1.62
CA LEU A 64 7.24 10.82 -1.50
C LEU A 64 6.42 10.41 -2.73
N LEU A 65 5.57 11.29 -3.25
CA LEU A 65 4.77 11.03 -4.45
C LEU A 65 5.66 10.91 -5.70
N GLU A 66 6.70 11.73 -5.82
CA GLU A 66 7.70 11.65 -6.88
C GLU A 66 8.46 10.32 -6.83
N GLN A 67 8.85 9.88 -5.63
CA GLN A 67 9.47 8.57 -5.41
C GLN A 67 8.53 7.43 -5.83
N ILE A 68 7.24 7.50 -5.45
CA ILE A 68 6.23 6.52 -5.87
C ILE A 68 6.09 6.50 -7.39
N ARG A 69 6.01 7.67 -8.04
CA ARG A 69 5.87 7.76 -9.50
C ARG A 69 7.10 7.21 -10.24
N THR A 70 8.30 7.45 -9.70
CA THR A 70 9.56 7.08 -10.34
C THR A 70 9.91 5.60 -10.16
N GLU A 71 9.81 5.09 -8.93
CA GLU A 71 10.23 3.72 -8.60
C GLU A 71 9.09 2.71 -8.54
N GLY A 72 7.84 3.20 -8.51
CA GLY A 72 6.65 2.37 -8.48
C GLY A 72 6.32 1.71 -9.83
N LEU A 73 5.31 0.85 -9.80
CA LEU A 73 4.83 0.14 -10.98
C LEU A 73 3.47 0.71 -11.39
N SER A 74 3.44 1.43 -12.51
CA SER A 74 2.18 1.85 -13.11
C SER A 74 1.51 0.66 -13.80
N VAL A 75 0.23 0.42 -13.48
CA VAL A 75 -0.58 -0.64 -14.09
C VAL A 75 -1.92 -0.10 -14.58
N ALA A 76 -2.51 -0.80 -15.54
CA ALA A 76 -3.92 -0.63 -15.88
C ALA A 76 -4.74 -1.60 -15.02
N GLY A 77 -5.49 -1.07 -14.05
CA GLY A 77 -6.41 -1.86 -13.24
C GLY A 77 -7.47 -2.53 -14.12
N VAL A 78 -7.78 -3.80 -13.82
CA VAL A 78 -8.85 -4.55 -14.51
C VAL A 78 -10.07 -4.58 -13.60
N PRO A 79 -11.27 -4.21 -14.10
CA PRO A 79 -12.49 -4.22 -13.29
C PRO A 79 -12.72 -5.54 -12.55
N LEU A 80 -13.07 -5.46 -11.27
CA LEU A 80 -13.32 -6.66 -10.47
C LEU A 80 -14.57 -7.42 -10.96
N PRO A 81 -14.53 -8.76 -11.01
CA PRO A 81 -15.71 -9.56 -11.31
C PRO A 81 -16.74 -9.53 -10.17
N VAL A 82 -16.29 -9.23 -8.95
CA VAL A 82 -17.14 -9.07 -7.75
C VAL A 82 -16.79 -7.74 -7.10
N ARG A 83 -17.81 -6.88 -6.94
CA ARG A 83 -17.67 -5.54 -6.34
C ARG A 83 -17.28 -5.60 -4.87
N LEU A 84 -16.49 -4.65 -4.39
CA LEU A 84 -16.22 -4.50 -2.95
C LEU A 84 -17.42 -3.85 -2.24
N PRO A 85 -17.52 -3.95 -0.89
CA PRO A 85 -18.56 -3.26 -0.13
C PRO A 85 -18.50 -1.74 -0.33
N ASP A 86 -17.29 -1.20 -0.36
CA ASP A 86 -17.01 0.19 -0.72
C ASP A 86 -16.32 0.21 -2.09
N ARG A 87 -16.86 1.00 -3.00
CA ARG A 87 -16.35 1.09 -4.37
C ARG A 87 -15.07 1.92 -4.46
N THR A 88 -14.80 2.79 -3.49
CA THR A 88 -13.57 3.59 -3.50
C THR A 88 -12.33 2.75 -3.24
N ASP A 89 -12.49 1.56 -2.66
CA ASP A 89 -11.40 0.61 -2.41
C ASP A 89 -11.07 -0.27 -3.63
N GLU A 90 -11.94 -0.32 -4.65
CA GLU A 90 -11.76 -1.17 -5.83
C GLU A 90 -10.47 -0.88 -6.60
N PRO A 91 -10.09 0.40 -6.88
CA PRO A 91 -8.84 0.71 -7.58
C PRO A 91 -7.61 0.05 -6.96
N PHE A 92 -7.52 -0.01 -5.63
CA PHE A 92 -6.41 -0.63 -4.92
C PHE A 92 -6.35 -2.14 -5.17
N LEU A 93 -7.48 -2.82 -5.10
CA LEU A 93 -7.53 -4.26 -5.37
C LEU A 93 -7.28 -4.58 -6.84
N GLU A 94 -7.84 -3.79 -7.76
CA GLU A 94 -7.63 -3.93 -9.21
C GLU A 94 -6.15 -3.75 -9.58
N ALA A 95 -5.49 -2.72 -9.03
CA ALA A 95 -4.06 -2.50 -9.23
C ALA A 95 -3.21 -3.62 -8.61
N ALA A 96 -3.61 -4.16 -7.45
CA ALA A 96 -2.90 -5.26 -6.80
C ALA A 96 -2.92 -6.52 -7.66
N LEU A 97 -4.09 -6.85 -8.21
CA LEU A 97 -4.27 -8.03 -9.08
C LEU A 97 -3.52 -7.85 -10.40
N ALA A 98 -3.66 -6.69 -11.05
CA ALA A 98 -2.97 -6.40 -12.31
C ALA A 98 -1.43 -6.41 -12.15
N GLY A 99 -0.92 -5.87 -11.05
CA GLY A 99 0.51 -5.81 -10.77
C GLY A 99 1.12 -7.10 -10.20
N GLN A 100 0.32 -8.14 -9.95
CA GLN A 100 0.72 -9.39 -9.31
C GLN A 100 1.57 -9.13 -8.05
N VAL A 101 1.10 -8.20 -7.23
CA VAL A 101 1.86 -7.71 -6.09
C VAL A 101 1.95 -8.76 -4.98
N PHE A 102 2.91 -8.58 -4.08
CA PHE A 102 3.04 -9.45 -2.91
C PHE A 102 1.82 -9.38 -1.99
N CYS A 103 1.34 -8.16 -1.72
CA CYS A 103 0.12 -7.91 -0.97
C CYS A 103 -0.41 -6.48 -1.22
N LEU A 104 -1.66 -6.28 -0.82
CA LEU A 104 -2.25 -4.96 -0.55
C LEU A 104 -2.14 -4.68 0.95
N ILE A 105 -1.57 -3.54 1.31
CA ILE A 105 -1.39 -3.11 2.70
C ILE A 105 -2.42 -2.04 3.06
N THR A 106 -3.26 -2.28 4.07
CA THR A 106 -4.33 -1.36 4.48
C THR A 106 -4.53 -1.34 5.99
N GLY A 107 -4.85 -0.17 6.55
CA GLY A 107 -5.36 -0.06 7.92
C GLY A 107 -6.81 -0.53 8.09
N ASN A 108 -7.55 -0.75 7.00
CA ASN A 108 -8.99 -1.02 6.98
C ASN A 108 -9.30 -2.41 6.38
N ILE A 109 -8.76 -3.49 6.93
CA ILE A 109 -8.91 -4.86 6.40
C ILE A 109 -10.39 -5.23 6.11
N LYS A 110 -11.33 -4.73 6.91
CA LYS A 110 -12.78 -4.96 6.74
C LYS A 110 -13.34 -4.48 5.37
N HIS A 111 -12.68 -3.52 4.72
CA HIS A 111 -13.05 -3.03 3.39
C HIS A 111 -12.77 -4.06 2.28
N PHE A 112 -11.90 -5.02 2.57
CA PHE A 112 -11.54 -6.11 1.67
C PHE A 112 -11.94 -7.46 2.27
N PRO A 113 -13.23 -7.87 2.23
CA PRO A 113 -13.65 -9.17 2.73
C PRO A 113 -12.96 -10.33 1.99
N PRO A 114 -12.52 -11.42 2.67
CA PRO A 114 -11.80 -12.53 2.06
C PRO A 114 -12.44 -13.10 0.78
N ALA A 115 -13.76 -13.26 0.78
CA ALA A 115 -14.53 -13.78 -0.35
C ALA A 115 -14.47 -12.89 -1.62
N ARG A 116 -14.00 -11.65 -1.51
CA ARG A 116 -13.97 -10.67 -2.60
C ARG A 116 -12.55 -10.29 -3.05
N ARG A 117 -11.52 -10.86 -2.42
CA ARG A 117 -10.10 -10.52 -2.69
C ARG A 117 -9.54 -11.13 -3.97
N GLN A 118 -10.24 -12.05 -4.63
CA GLN A 118 -9.72 -12.77 -5.81
C GLN A 118 -8.35 -13.44 -5.54
N GLY A 119 -8.16 -13.99 -4.33
CA GLY A 119 -6.89 -14.59 -3.91
C GLY A 119 -5.81 -13.59 -3.47
N MET A 120 -6.05 -12.27 -3.59
CA MET A 120 -5.10 -11.25 -3.15
C MET A 120 -4.87 -11.32 -1.63
N VAL A 121 -3.60 -11.29 -1.25
CA VAL A 121 -3.18 -11.16 0.14
C VAL A 121 -3.38 -9.72 0.60
N VAL A 122 -4.18 -9.52 1.64
CA VAL A 122 -4.45 -8.21 2.24
C VAL A 122 -3.95 -8.24 3.68
N LEU A 123 -3.08 -7.31 4.04
CA LEU A 123 -2.43 -7.26 5.36
C LEU A 123 -2.57 -5.86 5.98
N SER A 124 -2.67 -5.81 7.29
CA SER A 124 -2.37 -4.57 8.03
C SER A 124 -0.87 -4.24 7.96
N PRO A 125 -0.50 -2.99 8.25
CA PRO A 125 0.91 -2.60 8.38
C PRO A 125 1.74 -3.49 9.30
N GLY A 126 1.19 -3.86 10.47
CA GLY A 126 1.89 -4.74 11.41
C GLY A 126 2.07 -6.16 10.87
N GLU A 127 1.01 -6.74 10.31
CA GLU A 127 1.06 -8.09 9.71
C GLU A 127 2.03 -8.15 8.53
N PHE A 128 2.10 -7.09 7.71
CA PHE A 128 3.05 -7.00 6.62
C PHE A 128 4.50 -7.06 7.14
N LEU A 129 4.87 -6.23 8.11
CA LEU A 129 6.22 -6.22 8.68
C LEU A 129 6.58 -7.56 9.35
N ASP A 130 5.63 -8.17 10.06
CA ASP A 130 5.85 -9.49 10.66
C ASP A 130 6.05 -10.58 9.59
N SER A 131 5.36 -10.48 8.44
CA SER A 131 5.58 -11.39 7.32
C SER A 131 7.00 -11.29 6.75
N LEU A 132 7.59 -10.09 6.72
CA LEU A 132 8.96 -9.88 6.27
C LEU A 132 9.98 -10.45 7.27
N ARG A 133 9.76 -10.24 8.58
CA ARG A 133 10.62 -10.79 9.65
C ARG A 133 10.65 -12.31 9.62
N LYS A 134 9.50 -12.96 9.41
CA LYS A 134 9.40 -14.42 9.28
C LYS A 134 10.13 -14.94 8.05
N ARG A 135 10.13 -14.18 6.94
CA ARG A 135 10.87 -14.51 5.72
C ARG A 135 12.39 -14.32 5.85
N ALA A 136 12.82 -13.34 6.64
CA ALA A 136 14.23 -13.04 6.88
C ALA A 136 14.91 -14.04 7.83
N ARG A 137 14.16 -14.80 8.64
CA ARG A 137 14.73 -15.89 9.45
C ARG A 137 15.08 -17.08 8.54
N PRO A 138 16.35 -17.51 8.45
CA PRO A 138 16.70 -18.70 7.69
C PRO A 138 15.95 -19.90 8.26
N ARG A 139 15.34 -20.71 7.38
CA ARG A 139 14.78 -22.01 7.76
C ARG A 139 15.93 -22.86 8.29
N THR A 140 16.12 -22.93 9.60
CA THR A 140 16.98 -23.94 10.21
C THR A 140 16.40 -25.30 9.82
N ARG A 141 17.01 -25.94 8.81
CA ARG A 141 16.79 -27.34 8.50
C ARG A 141 17.22 -28.13 9.74
N LYS A 142 16.27 -28.60 10.54
CA LYS A 142 16.51 -29.74 11.42
C LYS A 142 16.63 -30.95 10.51
N GLY A 143 17.86 -31.45 10.35
CA GLY A 143 18.13 -32.81 9.93
C GLY A 143 17.84 -33.79 11.07
#